data_AF-A0A2S6U4W0-F1
#
_entry.id   AF-A0A2S6U4W0-F1
#
_cell.length_a   1.000
_cell.length_b   1.000
_cell.length_c   1.000
_cell.angle_alpha   90.00
_cell.angle_beta   90.00
_cell.angle_gamma   90.00
#
_symmetry.space_group_name_H-M   'P 1'
#
loop_
_entity.id
_entity.type
_entity.pdbx_description
1 polymer ?
#
loop_
_entity_poly.entity_id
_entity_poly.type
_entity_poly.pdbx_seq_one_letter_code
_entity_poly.pdbx_strand_id
1 'polypeptide(L)'
;MASEGADICVEKGSRHIVICIEPVDWPAEISDAFQVRSILYRGTQAIVRYDEGGANQVHTLFPARYFDAITTYFTKHLGAPGKQFDNWAFLPAEPNRRNRTVRWRGPGASVLEIRQIDDLRWSSMPDTKHGVVRIYSEDSDPVFRDVSWSDFMLARISNYKIK
;
A
#
# COMPACT_ATOMS: atom_id res chain seq x y z
N MET A 1 -7.13 8.91 -15.31
CA MET A 1 -6.20 8.28 -16.28
C MET A 1 -4.94 7.92 -15.52
N ALA A 2 -4.33 6.76 -15.76
CA ALA A 2 -3.05 6.40 -15.16
C ALA A 2 -1.97 7.43 -15.56
N SER A 3 -0.98 7.66 -14.70
CA SER A 3 0.10 8.60 -15.02
C SER A 3 0.99 8.05 -16.15
N GLU A 4 1.62 8.92 -16.95
CA GLU A 4 2.56 8.52 -18.02
C GLU A 4 3.78 7.72 -17.52
N GLY A 5 3.99 7.62 -16.19
CA GLY A 5 5.07 6.85 -15.56
C GLY A 5 4.65 5.51 -14.93
N ALA A 6 3.40 5.08 -15.10
CA ALA A 6 2.93 3.80 -14.57
C ALA A 6 3.40 2.62 -15.44
N ASP A 7 4.40 1.88 -14.98
CA ASP A 7 4.97 0.76 -15.76
C ASP A 7 4.04 -0.45 -15.89
N ILE A 8 3.11 -0.63 -14.94
CA ILE A 8 2.26 -1.83 -14.83
C ILE A 8 0.89 -1.42 -14.33
N CYS A 9 -0.13 -1.57 -15.18
CA CYS A 9 -1.53 -1.32 -14.83
C CYS A 9 -2.41 -2.55 -15.10
N VAL A 10 -3.40 -2.74 -14.26
CA VAL A 10 -4.44 -3.77 -14.37
C VAL A 10 -5.79 -3.08 -14.42
N GLU A 11 -6.51 -3.27 -15.52
CA GLU A 11 -7.89 -2.79 -15.66
C GLU A 11 -8.87 -3.85 -15.15
N LYS A 12 -9.87 -3.42 -14.38
CA LYS A 12 -10.95 -4.29 -13.89
C LYS A 12 -12.27 -3.83 -14.51
N GLY A 13 -12.74 -4.62 -15.47
CA GLY A 13 -13.72 -4.25 -16.50
C GLY A 13 -15.17 -3.99 -16.08
N SER A 14 -15.53 -4.02 -14.80
CA SER A 14 -16.93 -3.78 -14.37
C SER A 14 -17.20 -2.38 -13.82
N ARG A 15 -16.16 -1.58 -13.50
CA ARG A 15 -16.32 -0.32 -12.73
C ARG A 15 -15.36 0.81 -13.10
N HIS A 16 -14.73 0.78 -14.28
CA HIS A 16 -13.66 1.74 -14.65
C HIS A 16 -12.57 1.85 -13.57
N ILE A 17 -12.27 0.73 -12.91
CA ILE A 17 -11.21 0.64 -11.90
C ILE A 17 -9.92 0.31 -12.62
N VAL A 18 -8.90 1.12 -12.39
CA VAL A 18 -7.54 0.87 -12.88
C VAL A 18 -6.61 0.85 -11.68
N ILE A 19 -5.80 -0.21 -11.57
CA ILE A 19 -4.84 -0.34 -10.47
C ILE A 19 -3.45 -0.43 -11.07
N CYS A 20 -2.60 0.52 -10.73
CA CYS A 20 -1.26 0.66 -11.29
C CYS A 20 -0.18 0.55 -10.22
N ILE A 21 1.01 0.12 -10.62
CA ILE A 21 2.24 0.28 -9.84
C ILE A 21 2.93 1.54 -10.37
N GLU A 22 3.06 2.54 -9.52
CA GLU A 22 3.64 3.84 -9.87
C GLU A 22 4.88 4.15 -9.02
N PRO A 23 5.90 4.82 -9.58
CA PRO A 23 6.98 5.39 -8.77
C PRO A 23 6.44 6.46 -7.83
N VAL A 24 7.03 6.56 -6.63
CA VAL A 24 6.68 7.58 -5.64
C VAL A 24 7.94 8.29 -5.16
N ASP A 25 7.93 9.62 -5.28
CA ASP A 25 8.99 10.48 -4.76
C ASP A 25 8.76 10.74 -3.27
N TRP A 26 9.50 10.03 -2.43
CA TRP A 26 9.48 10.22 -1.00
C TRP A 26 10.44 11.33 -0.56
N PRO A 27 10.10 12.09 0.50
CA PRO A 27 11.03 13.02 1.12
C PRO A 27 12.34 12.32 1.50
N ALA A 28 13.47 12.98 1.26
CA ALA A 28 14.81 12.41 1.46
C ALA A 28 15.04 11.86 2.89
N GLU A 29 14.37 12.43 3.89
CA GLU A 29 14.44 11.96 5.29
C GLU A 29 13.93 10.52 5.48
N ILE A 30 13.01 10.05 4.63
CA ILE A 30 12.35 8.74 4.74
C ILE A 30 12.46 7.89 3.47
N SER A 31 13.07 8.39 2.40
CA SER A 31 13.14 7.71 1.10
C SER A 31 13.73 6.30 1.19
N ASP A 32 14.76 6.12 2.02
CA ASP A 32 15.42 4.82 2.22
C ASP A 32 14.49 3.77 2.84
N ALA A 33 13.49 4.22 3.61
CA ALA A 33 12.50 3.32 4.20
C ALA A 33 11.55 2.73 3.15
N PHE A 34 11.45 3.33 1.95
CA PHE A 34 10.59 2.87 0.86
C PHE A 34 11.34 2.15 -0.25
N GLN A 35 12.64 1.90 -0.07
CA GLN A 35 13.42 1.02 -0.94
C GLN A 35 13.07 -0.46 -0.66
N VAL A 36 11.99 -0.93 -1.27
CA VAL A 36 11.44 -2.27 -1.04
C VAL A 36 11.84 -3.25 -2.13
N ARG A 37 12.03 -4.52 -1.75
CA ARG A 37 12.10 -5.65 -2.68
C ARG A 37 11.04 -6.66 -2.28
N SER A 38 9.89 -6.61 -2.95
CA SER A 38 8.77 -7.54 -2.72
C SER A 38 8.43 -8.34 -3.98
N ILE A 39 7.48 -9.27 -3.85
CA ILE A 39 6.91 -9.96 -5.00
C ILE A 39 6.09 -9.03 -5.90
N LEU A 40 5.51 -7.97 -5.33
CA LEU A 40 4.68 -7.00 -6.04
C LEU A 40 5.55 -6.07 -6.88
N TYR A 41 6.60 -5.48 -6.30
CA TYR A 41 7.44 -4.48 -6.96
C TYR A 41 8.80 -4.27 -6.31
N ARG A 42 9.68 -3.46 -6.94
CA ARG A 42 11.02 -3.12 -6.45
C ARG A 42 11.27 -1.62 -6.49
N GLY A 43 11.92 -1.09 -5.46
CA GLY A 43 12.22 0.34 -5.31
C GLY A 43 11.08 1.12 -4.67
N THR A 44 11.15 2.45 -4.77
CA THR A 44 10.19 3.42 -4.24
C THR A 44 8.96 3.50 -5.12
N GLN A 45 8.10 2.49 -5.02
CA GLN A 45 6.85 2.43 -5.77
C GLN A 45 5.66 2.26 -4.83
N ALA A 46 4.45 2.52 -5.33
CA ALA A 46 3.20 2.25 -4.66
C ALA A 46 2.20 1.61 -5.62
N ILE A 47 1.26 0.85 -5.06
CA ILE A 47 0.07 0.42 -5.78
C ILE A 47 -0.98 1.52 -5.63
N VAL A 48 -1.41 2.09 -6.74
CA VAL A 48 -2.41 3.16 -6.78
C VAL A 48 -3.67 2.65 -7.44
N ARG A 49 -4.80 2.83 -6.78
CA ARG A 49 -6.12 2.56 -7.34
C ARG A 49 -6.75 3.85 -7.83
N TYR A 50 -7.15 3.85 -9.09
CA TYR A 50 -7.92 4.88 -9.74
C TYR A 50 -9.37 4.40 -9.89
N ASP A 51 -10.31 5.20 -9.40
CA ASP A 51 -11.73 5.03 -9.65
C ASP A 51 -12.20 6.24 -10.48
N GLU A 52 -12.89 5.99 -11.61
CA GLU A 52 -13.35 7.05 -12.53
C GLU A 52 -12.24 8.01 -13.00
N GLY A 53 -10.99 7.54 -12.98
CA GLY A 53 -9.81 8.29 -13.40
C GLY A 53 -9.15 9.14 -12.31
N GLY A 54 -9.71 9.24 -11.10
CA GLY A 54 -9.09 9.90 -9.95
C GLY A 54 -8.40 8.91 -9.00
N ALA A 55 -7.25 9.28 -8.45
CA ALA A 55 -6.56 8.45 -7.46
C ALA A 55 -7.36 8.40 -6.16
N ASN A 56 -7.84 7.21 -5.79
CA ASN A 56 -8.69 7.01 -4.62
C ASN A 56 -7.97 6.25 -3.49
N GLN A 57 -7.04 5.37 -3.83
CA GLN A 57 -6.23 4.68 -2.82
C GLN A 57 -4.77 4.57 -3.22
N VAL A 58 -3.90 4.65 -2.22
CA VAL A 58 -2.46 4.43 -2.34
C VAL A 58 -2.07 3.36 -1.33
N HIS A 59 -1.24 2.40 -1.75
CA HIS A 59 -0.69 1.34 -0.91
C HIS A 59 0.81 1.21 -1.19
N THR A 60 1.63 1.65 -0.24
CA THR A 60 3.09 1.55 -0.33
C THR A 60 3.64 0.67 0.78
N LEU A 61 4.58 -0.20 0.44
CA LEU A 61 5.28 -1.07 1.36
C LEU A 61 6.52 -0.37 1.91
N PHE A 62 6.93 -0.78 3.10
CA PHE A 62 8.24 -0.46 3.68
C PHE A 62 8.74 -1.65 4.50
N PRO A 63 10.06 -1.87 4.69
CA PRO A 63 10.54 -2.93 5.58
C PRO A 63 10.08 -2.66 7.01
N ALA A 64 9.45 -3.64 7.67
CA ALA A 64 8.74 -3.46 8.96
C ALA A 64 9.59 -2.83 10.08
N ARG A 65 10.93 -2.96 10.01
CA ARG A 65 11.89 -2.30 10.90
C ARG A 65 11.85 -0.76 10.88
N TYR A 66 11.36 -0.16 9.80
CA TYR A 66 11.25 1.30 9.67
C TYR A 66 9.94 1.88 10.21
N PHE A 67 9.08 1.05 10.83
CA PHE A 67 7.79 1.52 11.37
C PHE A 67 7.96 2.76 12.27
N ASP A 68 8.89 2.70 13.23
CA ASP A 68 9.09 3.82 14.17
C ASP A 68 9.63 5.08 13.47
N ALA A 69 10.54 4.94 12.50
CA ALA A 69 11.07 6.06 11.74
C ALA A 69 9.97 6.76 10.90
N ILE A 70 9.17 5.98 10.18
CA ILE A 70 8.08 6.50 9.35
C ILE A 70 7.00 7.14 10.21
N THR A 71 6.55 6.46 11.27
CA THR A 71 5.53 7.01 12.17
C THR A 71 6.00 8.29 12.87
N THR A 72 7.28 8.37 13.26
CA THR A 72 7.87 9.60 13.81
C THR A 72 7.86 10.73 12.78
N TYR A 73 8.23 10.44 11.54
CA TYR A 73 8.20 11.43 10.46
C TYR A 73 6.78 11.99 10.26
N PHE A 74 5.77 11.12 10.12
CA PHE A 74 4.39 11.58 9.95
C PHE A 74 3.85 12.28 11.20
N THR A 75 4.21 11.83 12.40
CA THR A 75 3.81 12.50 13.66
C THR A 75 4.38 13.92 13.75
N LYS A 76 5.63 14.12 13.32
CA LYS A 76 6.27 15.44 13.29
C LYS A 76 5.53 16.42 12.38
N HIS A 77 4.97 15.95 11.26
CA HIS A 77 4.36 16.80 10.23
C HIS A 77 2.83 16.92 10.36
N LEU A 78 2.16 15.88 10.86
CA LEU A 78 0.69 15.81 10.94
C LEU A 78 0.16 15.94 12.38
N GLY A 79 1.05 15.98 13.38
CA GLY A 79 0.70 15.91 14.79
C GLY A 79 0.42 14.48 15.26
N ALA A 80 -0.07 14.36 16.50
CA ALA A 80 -0.34 13.05 17.10
C ALA A 80 -1.37 12.26 16.28
N PRO A 81 -1.14 10.96 16.01
CA PRO A 81 -2.14 10.12 15.36
C PRO A 81 -3.42 10.04 16.19
N GLY A 82 -4.53 9.77 15.51
CA GLY A 82 -5.81 9.46 16.16
C GLY A 82 -5.75 8.19 17.01
N LYS A 83 -6.87 7.85 17.65
CA LYS A 83 -6.98 6.70 18.55
C LYS A 83 -6.49 5.42 17.85
N GLN A 84 -5.48 4.77 18.43
CA GLN A 84 -4.91 3.53 17.93
C GLN A 84 -5.88 2.38 18.23
N PHE A 85 -6.14 1.53 17.24
CA PHE A 85 -6.90 0.30 17.41
C PHE A 85 -5.93 -0.87 17.39
N ASP A 86 -5.98 -1.71 18.42
CA ASP A 86 -5.25 -2.97 18.44
C ASP A 86 -5.89 -3.94 17.44
N ASN A 87 -5.32 -4.03 16.24
CA ASN A 87 -5.67 -5.07 15.28
C ASN A 87 -4.77 -6.29 15.52
N TRP A 88 -5.36 -7.45 15.74
CA TRP A 88 -4.62 -8.71 15.79
C TRP A 88 -4.28 -9.16 14.37
N ALA A 89 -3.00 -9.36 14.08
CA ALA A 89 -2.60 -10.03 12.85
C ALA A 89 -2.72 -11.54 13.05
N PHE A 90 -3.52 -12.19 12.20
CA PHE A 90 -3.62 -13.66 12.17
C PHE A 90 -2.43 -14.23 11.41
N LEU A 91 -1.48 -14.86 12.10
CA LEU A 91 -0.28 -15.42 11.48
C LEU A 91 -0.40 -16.94 11.39
N PRO A 92 -0.45 -17.53 10.18
CA PRO A 92 -0.39 -18.98 10.06
C PRO A 92 0.98 -19.48 10.54
N ALA A 93 1.00 -20.46 11.43
CA ALA A 93 2.19 -21.10 12.01
C ALA A 93 3.04 -20.27 12.99
N GLU A 94 2.64 -19.04 13.34
CA GLU A 94 3.26 -18.24 14.40
C GLU A 94 2.19 -17.77 15.41
N PRO A 95 2.55 -17.46 16.67
CA PRO A 95 1.61 -16.85 17.59
C PRO A 95 1.07 -15.53 17.01
N ASN A 96 -0.26 -15.39 16.99
CA ASN A 96 -0.89 -14.11 16.65
C ASN A 96 -0.30 -13.00 17.51
N ARG A 97 0.03 -11.89 16.88
CA ARG A 97 0.60 -10.72 17.54
C ARG A 97 -0.14 -9.46 17.14
N ARG A 98 -0.07 -8.43 17.99
CA ARG A 98 -0.65 -7.13 17.70
C ARG A 98 0.05 -6.50 16.50
N ASN A 99 -0.72 -6.05 15.53
CA ASN A 99 -0.23 -5.25 14.42
C ASN A 99 -0.22 -3.78 14.85
N ARG A 100 0.97 -3.23 15.10
CA ARG A 100 1.11 -1.81 15.44
C ARG A 100 0.53 -0.98 14.29
N THR A 101 -0.51 -0.22 14.59
CA THR A 101 -1.27 0.54 13.60
C THR A 101 -1.46 1.97 14.09
N VAL A 102 -1.14 2.95 13.25
CA VAL A 102 -1.40 4.37 13.50
C VAL A 102 -2.22 4.96 12.36
N ARG A 103 -3.09 5.92 12.68
CA ARG A 103 -4.00 6.54 11.70
C ARG A 103 -4.07 8.05 11.89
N TRP A 104 -4.13 8.77 10.79
CA TRP A 104 -4.52 10.19 10.73
C TRP A 104 -5.75 10.33 9.86
N ARG A 105 -6.68 11.18 10.26
CA ARG A 105 -7.80 11.61 9.41
C ARG A 105 -7.41 12.90 8.70
N GLY A 106 -7.51 12.89 7.39
CA GLY A 106 -7.32 14.06 6.55
C GLY A 106 -8.64 14.77 6.25
N PRO A 107 -8.65 15.69 5.26
CA PRO A 107 -9.86 16.33 4.78
C PRO A 107 -10.89 15.30 4.27
N GLY A 108 -12.18 15.58 4.48
CA GLY A 108 -13.27 14.68 4.10
C GLY A 108 -13.21 13.36 4.86
N ALA A 109 -13.39 12.24 4.14
CA ALA A 109 -13.32 10.88 4.67
C ALA A 109 -11.93 10.24 4.48
N SER A 110 -10.88 11.01 4.18
CA SER A 110 -9.56 10.46 3.89
C SER A 110 -8.83 10.00 5.16
N VAL A 111 -8.13 8.87 5.04
CA VAL A 111 -7.37 8.24 6.12
C VAL A 111 -5.97 7.92 5.62
N LEU A 112 -4.98 8.38 6.36
CA LEU A 112 -3.60 7.87 6.28
C LEU A 112 -3.43 6.81 7.36
N GLU A 113 -3.19 5.56 6.98
CA GLU A 113 -2.93 4.45 7.89
C GLU A 113 -1.52 3.91 7.71
N ILE A 114 -0.85 3.60 8.81
CA ILE A 114 0.45 2.91 8.79
C ILE A 114 0.34 1.67 9.66
N ARG A 115 0.62 0.52 9.08
CA ARG A 115 0.61 -0.79 9.75
C ARG A 115 2.01 -1.37 9.71
N GLN A 116 2.45 -2.02 10.79
CA GLN A 116 3.76 -2.67 10.82
C GLN A 116 3.78 -3.98 10.02
N ILE A 117 2.64 -4.65 9.89
CA ILE A 117 2.47 -5.89 9.13
C ILE A 117 1.44 -5.63 8.03
N ASP A 118 1.78 -5.95 6.78
CA ASP A 118 0.82 -5.93 5.66
C ASP A 118 -0.01 -7.22 5.66
N ASP A 119 -1.13 -7.16 6.38
CA ASP A 119 -2.15 -8.22 6.53
C ASP A 119 -3.40 -7.97 5.68
N LEU A 120 -3.31 -7.08 4.69
CA LEU A 120 -4.46 -6.61 3.91
C LEU A 120 -4.76 -7.46 2.67
N ARG A 121 -3.92 -8.46 2.41
CA ARG A 121 -4.04 -9.36 1.26
C ARG A 121 -4.92 -10.54 1.65
N TRP A 122 -6.21 -10.47 1.32
CA TRP A 122 -7.20 -11.46 1.75
C TRP A 122 -6.88 -12.91 1.37
N SER A 123 -6.16 -13.14 0.26
CA SER A 123 -5.83 -14.47 -0.28
C SER A 123 -4.38 -14.89 -0.01
N SER A 124 -3.65 -14.18 0.85
CA SER A 124 -2.23 -14.46 1.12
C SER A 124 -1.91 -14.38 2.61
N MET A 125 -0.85 -15.08 3.02
CA MET A 125 -0.31 -14.92 4.37
C MET A 125 0.11 -13.46 4.60
N PRO A 126 -0.10 -12.91 5.82
CA PRO A 126 0.40 -11.58 6.14
C PRO A 126 1.91 -11.46 5.89
N ASP A 127 2.31 -10.35 5.29
CA ASP A 127 3.72 -10.04 5.08
C ASP A 127 4.29 -9.46 6.38
N THR A 128 5.00 -10.30 7.13
CA THR A 128 5.65 -9.88 8.38
C THR A 128 6.97 -9.16 8.18
N LYS A 129 7.51 -9.16 6.94
CA LYS A 129 8.77 -8.48 6.58
C LYS A 129 8.52 -7.04 6.16
N HIS A 130 7.33 -6.75 5.63
CA HIS A 130 6.95 -5.41 5.21
C HIS A 130 5.74 -4.89 5.97
N GLY A 131 5.84 -3.64 6.43
CA GLY A 131 4.69 -2.85 6.80
C GLY A 131 4.11 -2.15 5.57
N VAL A 132 3.05 -1.38 5.80
CA VAL A 132 2.36 -0.64 4.75
C VAL A 132 1.93 0.74 5.22
N VAL A 133 2.16 1.75 4.38
CA VAL A 133 1.50 3.06 4.46
C VAL A 133 0.39 3.09 3.42
N ARG A 134 -0.80 3.54 3.82
CA ARG A 134 -1.98 3.60 2.96
C ARG A 134 -2.66 4.94 3.06
N ILE A 135 -3.19 5.39 1.94
CA ILE A 135 -4.14 6.48 1.86
C ILE A 135 -5.41 5.92 1.23
N TYR A 136 -6.55 6.11 1.89
CA TYR A 136 -7.84 5.59 1.43
C TYR A 136 -9.00 6.38 2.05
N SER A 137 -10.22 6.22 1.54
CA SER A 137 -11.43 6.77 2.17
C SER A 137 -11.99 5.81 3.22
N GLU A 138 -12.52 6.29 4.35
CA GLU A 138 -12.88 5.48 5.54
C GLU A 138 -13.79 4.27 5.22
N ASP A 139 -14.68 4.38 4.23
CA ASP A 139 -15.62 3.32 3.80
C ASP A 139 -15.15 2.50 2.58
N SER A 140 -13.90 2.70 2.13
CA SER A 140 -13.40 2.04 0.92
C SER A 140 -12.84 0.63 1.18
N ASP A 141 -13.19 -0.29 0.29
CA ASP A 141 -12.61 -1.64 0.28
C ASP A 141 -11.10 -1.61 0.01
N PRO A 142 -10.29 -2.49 0.63
CA PRO A 142 -8.86 -2.58 0.32
C PRO A 142 -8.59 -2.86 -1.16
N VAL A 143 -7.50 -2.30 -1.71
CA VAL A 143 -7.09 -2.52 -3.11
C VAL A 143 -7.03 -4.00 -3.51
N PHE A 144 -6.58 -4.87 -2.59
CA PHE A 144 -6.45 -6.31 -2.84
C PHE A 144 -7.79 -7.06 -2.93
N ARG A 145 -8.93 -6.41 -2.68
CA ARG A 145 -10.25 -6.99 -3.00
C ARG A 145 -10.39 -7.25 -4.50
N ASP A 146 -9.81 -6.39 -5.34
CA ASP A 146 -9.99 -6.41 -6.80
C ASP A 146 -8.76 -6.96 -7.55
N VAL A 147 -7.57 -6.96 -6.91
CA VAL A 147 -6.31 -7.45 -7.51
C VAL A 147 -5.55 -8.41 -6.62
N SER A 148 -4.80 -9.30 -7.27
CA SER A 148 -3.84 -10.22 -6.67
C SER A 148 -2.44 -9.98 -7.23
N TRP A 149 -1.43 -10.61 -6.63
CA TRP A 149 -0.07 -10.58 -7.18
C TRP A 149 -0.01 -11.16 -8.62
N SER A 150 -0.80 -12.19 -8.91
CA SER A 150 -0.85 -12.83 -10.23
C SER A 150 -1.32 -11.87 -11.31
N ASP A 151 -2.26 -10.96 -11.02
CA ASP A 151 -2.69 -9.93 -11.95
C ASP A 151 -1.52 -9.04 -12.38
N PHE A 152 -0.71 -8.59 -11.42
CA PHE A 152 0.48 -7.76 -11.70
C PHE A 152 1.56 -8.52 -12.48
N MET A 153 1.73 -9.82 -12.22
CA MET A 153 2.65 -10.66 -12.98
C MET A 153 2.20 -10.82 -14.44
N LEU A 154 0.91 -11.06 -14.66
CA LEU A 154 0.35 -11.18 -16.01
C LEU A 154 0.42 -9.85 -16.76
N ALA A 155 0.15 -8.72 -16.08
CA ALA A 155 0.30 -7.39 -16.66
C ALA A 155 1.76 -7.11 -17.06
N ARG A 156 2.74 -7.47 -16.21
CA ARG A 156 4.17 -7.41 -16.59
C ARG A 156 4.45 -8.21 -17.84
N ILE A 157 4.09 -9.50 -17.88
CA ILE A 157 4.36 -10.38 -19.03
C ILE A 157 3.70 -9.82 -20.31
N SER A 158 2.49 -9.29 -20.20
CA SER A 158 1.76 -8.71 -21.33
C SER A 158 2.44 -7.45 -21.86
N ASN A 159 2.99 -6.61 -20.98
CA ASN A 159 3.82 -5.45 -21.34
C ASN A 159 5.19 -5.85 -21.90
N TYR A 160 5.69 -7.05 -21.55
CA TYR A 160 6.92 -7.65 -22.06
C TYR A 160 6.76 -8.38 -23.41
N LYS A 161 5.62 -8.26 -24.12
CA LYS A 161 5.49 -8.83 -25.48
C LYS A 161 6.71 -8.46 -26.32
N ILE A 162 7.50 -9.49 -26.63
CA ILE A 162 8.75 -9.46 -27.37
C ILE A 162 8.49 -8.69 -28.67
N LYS A 163 9.17 -7.54 -28.83
CA LYS A 163 9.35 -6.92 -30.14
C LYS A 163 10.21 -7.80 -31.01
#